data_AF-A0AAX1TMG3-F1
#
_entry.id   AF-A0AAX1TMG3-F1
#
_cell.length_a   1.000
_cell.length_b   1.000
_cell.length_c   1.000
_cell.angle_alpha   90.00
_cell.angle_beta   90.00
_cell.angle_gamma   90.00
#
_symmetry.space_group_name_H-M   'P 1'
#
loop_
_entity.id
_entity.type
_entity.pdbx_description
1 polymer ?
#
loop_
_entity_poly.entity_id
_entity_poly.type
_entity_poly.pdbx_seq_one_letter_code
_entity_poly.pdbx_strand_id
1 'polypeptide(L)'
;MKKVLWVLLFLSCLSTILLSQEISEKEGKKVIEDIRRDLNESLEEKVFRSKNTIETRTASGEAAFETGKERMAFLKMEEKEIMEFEEILGMEANENRVFLSQKFDEIHKEFNFNKNEIESISIENKKLNEYLSKLNNIEQKIRTGN
;
A
#
# COMPACT_ATOMS: atom_id res chain seq x y z
N MET A 1 -11.31 44.30 -39.32
CA MET A 1 -10.26 43.42 -38.76
C MET A 1 -10.32 43.30 -37.24
N LYS A 2 -10.35 44.40 -36.46
CA LYS A 2 -10.38 44.34 -34.97
C LYS A 2 -11.53 43.52 -34.36
N LYS A 3 -12.75 43.61 -34.92
CA LYS A 3 -13.92 42.83 -34.45
C LYS A 3 -13.80 41.33 -34.73
N VAL A 4 -13.22 40.95 -35.87
CA VAL A 4 -13.00 39.53 -36.25
C VAL A 4 -11.90 38.92 -35.37
N LEU A 5 -10.85 39.69 -35.06
CA LEU A 5 -9.78 39.27 -34.16
C LEU A 5 -10.31 39.01 -32.74
N TRP A 6 -11.24 39.84 -32.26
CA TRP A 6 -11.85 39.63 -30.94
C TRP A 6 -12.73 38.37 -30.91
N VAL A 7 -13.53 38.12 -31.95
CA VAL A 7 -14.34 36.89 -32.05
C VAL A 7 -13.46 35.63 -32.07
N LEU A 8 -12.35 35.66 -32.80
CA LEU A 8 -11.39 34.54 -32.82
C LEU A 8 -10.72 34.32 -31.45
N LEU A 9 -10.36 35.39 -30.74
CA LEU A 9 -9.83 35.31 -29.37
C LEU A 9 -10.86 34.71 -28.40
N PHE A 10 -12.13 35.15 -28.47
CA PHE A 10 -13.20 34.61 -27.64
C PHE A 10 -13.47 33.12 -27.91
N LEU A 11 -13.51 32.71 -29.18
CA LEU A 11 -13.69 31.29 -29.56
C LEU A 11 -12.54 30.42 -29.06
N SER A 12 -11.30 30.90 -29.14
CA SER A 12 -10.13 30.17 -28.63
C SER A 12 -10.21 29.97 -27.10
N CYS A 13 -10.65 30.99 -26.36
CA CYS A 13 -10.77 30.92 -24.90
C CYS A 13 -11.93 30.01 -24.47
N LEU A 14 -13.02 29.97 -25.23
CA LEU A 14 -14.14 29.08 -24.94
C LEU A 14 -13.77 27.60 -25.13
N SER A 15 -12.94 27.31 -26.13
CA SER A 15 -12.47 25.94 -26.40
C SER A 15 -11.54 25.41 -25.31
N THR A 16 -10.68 26.25 -24.72
CA THR A 16 -9.78 25.85 -23.64
C THR A 16 -10.52 25.64 -22.31
N ILE A 17 -11.57 26.42 -22.04
CA ILE A 17 -12.43 26.23 -20.86
C ILE A 17 -13.19 24.91 -20.96
N LEU A 18 -13.77 24.57 -22.12
CA LEU A 18 -14.47 23.30 -22.33
C LEU A 18 -13.55 22.09 -22.16
N LEU A 19 -12.33 22.14 -22.70
CA LEU A 19 -11.32 21.09 -22.52
C LEU A 19 -10.91 20.93 -21.05
N SER A 20 -10.74 22.04 -20.34
CA SER A 20 -10.39 22.02 -18.91
C SER A 20 -11.52 21.43 -18.06
N GLN A 21 -12.78 21.71 -18.43
CA GLN A 21 -13.95 21.15 -17.78
C GLN A 21 -14.11 19.64 -18.04
N GLU A 22 -13.86 19.19 -19.27
CA GLU A 22 -13.92 17.75 -19.60
C GLU A 22 -12.81 16.96 -18.87
N ILE A 23 -11.61 17.54 -18.74
CA ILE A 23 -10.51 16.94 -17.97
C ILE A 23 -10.89 16.86 -16.48
N SER A 24 -11.42 17.93 -15.89
CA SER A 24 -11.78 17.92 -14.47
C SER A 24 -12.94 16.96 -14.16
N GLU A 25 -13.89 16.80 -15.09
CA GLU A 25 -14.98 15.84 -14.95
C GLU A 25 -14.47 14.39 -15.03
N LYS A 26 -13.53 14.11 -15.93
CA LYS A 26 -12.87 12.79 -16.03
C LYS A 26 -12.06 12.46 -14.78
N GLU A 27 -11.31 13.43 -14.25
CA GLU A 27 -10.57 13.26 -13.00
C GLU A 27 -11.52 13.09 -11.80
N GLY A 28 -12.59 13.88 -11.73
CA GLY A 28 -13.61 13.76 -10.68
C GLY A 28 -14.32 12.41 -10.71
N LYS A 29 -14.67 11.90 -11.90
CA LYS A 29 -15.25 10.55 -12.06
C LYS A 29 -14.28 9.46 -11.60
N LYS A 30 -13.00 9.59 -11.95
CA LYS A 30 -11.95 8.64 -11.53
C LYS A 30 -11.80 8.61 -10.01
N VAL A 31 -11.79 9.78 -9.35
CA VAL A 31 -11.74 9.87 -7.88
C VAL A 31 -12.96 9.22 -7.24
N ILE A 32 -14.17 9.44 -7.77
CA ILE A 32 -15.39 8.82 -7.24
C ILE A 32 -15.38 7.30 -7.43
N GLU A 33 -14.91 6.80 -8.58
CA GLU A 33 -14.73 5.36 -8.79
C GLU A 33 -13.68 4.77 -7.85
N ASP A 34 -12.56 5.45 -7.65
CA ASP A 34 -11.52 5.04 -6.71
C ASP A 34 -12.08 4.94 -5.29
N ILE A 35 -12.87 5.92 -4.84
CA ILE A 35 -13.54 5.90 -3.52
C ILE A 35 -14.55 4.75 -3.43
N ARG A 36 -15.43 4.58 -4.42
CA ARG A 36 -16.43 3.50 -4.41
C ARG A 36 -15.79 2.13 -4.36
N ARG A 37 -14.68 1.98 -5.06
CA ARG A 37 -13.92 0.75 -5.14
C ARG A 37 -13.17 0.49 -3.84
N ASP A 38 -12.55 1.51 -3.26
CA ASP A 38 -11.92 1.43 -1.95
C ASP A 38 -12.93 1.09 -0.84
N LEU A 39 -14.17 1.57 -0.92
CA LEU A 39 -15.22 1.22 0.04
C LEU A 39 -15.74 -0.21 -0.12
N ASN A 40 -15.67 -0.78 -1.32
CA ASN A 40 -16.26 -2.08 -1.63
C ASN A 40 -15.24 -3.23 -1.74
N GLU A 41 -13.94 -2.93 -1.73
CA GLU A 41 -12.89 -3.94 -1.79
C GLU A 41 -12.52 -4.52 -0.44
N SER A 42 -12.20 -5.82 -0.44
CA SER A 42 -11.65 -6.49 0.72
C SER A 42 -10.27 -5.91 1.08
N LEU A 43 -9.89 -6.00 2.35
CA LEU A 43 -8.55 -5.61 2.81
C LEU A 43 -7.44 -6.36 2.05
N GLU A 44 -7.70 -7.61 1.67
CA GLU A 44 -6.81 -8.42 0.84
C GLU A 44 -6.59 -7.76 -0.53
N GLU A 45 -7.66 -7.42 -1.25
CA GLU A 45 -7.59 -6.80 -2.58
C GLU A 45 -6.86 -5.45 -2.55
N LYS A 46 -7.05 -4.66 -1.47
CA LYS A 46 -6.36 -3.36 -1.27
C LYS A 46 -4.85 -3.52 -1.13
N VAL A 47 -4.40 -4.57 -0.44
CA VAL A 47 -2.97 -4.86 -0.24
C VAL A 47 -2.29 -5.26 -1.56
N PHE A 48 -3.03 -5.85 -2.50
CA PHE A 48 -2.47 -6.43 -3.73
C PHE A 48 -2.68 -5.59 -5.02
N ARG A 49 -3.17 -4.35 -4.93
CA ARG A 49 -3.36 -3.49 -6.12
C ARG A 49 -2.07 -3.09 -6.83
N SER A 50 -2.14 -3.03 -8.16
CA SER A 50 -0.99 -2.75 -9.04
C SER A 50 -0.48 -1.30 -8.97
N LYS A 51 0.59 -1.09 -8.21
CA LYS A 51 1.93 -0.66 -8.66
C LYS A 51 2.86 -1.28 -7.62
N ASN A 52 3.18 -2.55 -7.85
CA ASN A 52 3.52 -3.50 -6.80
C ASN A 52 5.01 -3.40 -6.43
N THR A 53 5.48 -2.21 -6.04
CA THR A 53 6.83 -2.09 -5.48
C THR A 53 6.85 -2.75 -4.11
N ILE A 54 8.04 -3.15 -3.67
CA ILE A 54 8.23 -3.71 -2.33
C ILE A 54 7.74 -2.71 -1.27
N GLU A 55 8.00 -1.42 -1.48
CA GLU A 55 7.62 -0.32 -0.59
C GLU A 55 6.09 -0.20 -0.46
N THR A 56 5.34 -0.22 -1.57
CA THR A 56 3.89 -0.10 -1.52
C THR A 56 3.23 -1.31 -0.87
N ARG A 57 3.74 -2.53 -1.12
CA ARG A 57 3.26 -3.75 -0.43
C ARG A 57 3.53 -3.70 1.06
N THR A 58 4.72 -3.25 1.45
CA THR A 58 5.11 -3.14 2.85
C THR A 58 4.22 -2.13 3.58
N ALA A 59 4.00 -0.95 3.00
CA ALA A 59 3.14 0.08 3.58
C ALA A 59 1.67 -0.37 3.69
N SER A 60 1.14 -1.04 2.66
CA SER A 60 -0.22 -1.60 2.73
C SER A 60 -0.34 -2.70 3.80
N GLY A 61 0.67 -3.56 3.93
CA GLY A 61 0.74 -4.57 4.98
C GLY A 61 0.75 -3.95 6.38
N GLU A 62 1.59 -2.93 6.60
CA GLU A 62 1.64 -2.17 7.86
C GLU A 62 0.27 -1.56 8.20
N ALA A 63 -0.39 -0.89 7.26
CA ALA A 63 -1.70 -0.31 7.47
C ALA A 63 -2.78 -1.37 7.83
N ALA A 64 -2.70 -2.55 7.20
CA ALA A 64 -3.59 -3.67 7.51
C ALA A 64 -3.34 -4.22 8.93
N PHE A 65 -2.08 -4.35 9.37
CA PHE A 65 -1.76 -4.78 10.73
C PHE A 65 -2.12 -3.73 11.80
N GLU A 66 -1.97 -2.44 11.53
CA GLU A 66 -2.43 -1.39 12.44
C GLU A 66 -3.94 -1.47 12.65
N THR A 67 -4.70 -1.55 11.56
CA THR A 67 -6.16 -1.75 11.61
C THR A 67 -6.53 -3.06 12.33
N GLY A 68 -5.75 -4.12 12.10
CA GLY A 68 -5.91 -5.41 12.74
C GLY A 68 -5.69 -5.36 14.25
N LYS A 69 -4.67 -4.63 14.72
CA LYS A 69 -4.37 -4.49 16.16
C LYS A 69 -5.51 -3.86 16.94
N GLU A 70 -6.13 -2.82 16.39
CA GLU A 70 -7.28 -2.17 17.03
C GLU A 70 -8.43 -3.16 17.22
N ARG A 71 -8.77 -3.91 16.16
CA ARG A 71 -9.81 -4.95 16.22
C ARG A 71 -9.46 -6.09 17.18
N MET A 72 -8.18 -6.48 17.20
CA MET A 72 -7.70 -7.57 18.03
C MET A 72 -7.67 -7.22 19.51
N ALA A 73 -7.57 -5.93 19.88
CA ALA A 73 -7.67 -5.51 21.27
C ALA A 73 -9.05 -5.80 21.88
N PHE A 74 -10.12 -5.60 21.10
CA PHE A 74 -11.48 -5.97 21.51
C PHE A 74 -11.64 -7.49 21.59
N LEU A 75 -11.21 -8.21 20.56
CA LEU A 75 -11.28 -9.67 20.55
C LEU A 75 -10.50 -10.30 21.70
N LYS A 76 -9.32 -9.79 22.07
CA LYS A 76 -8.57 -10.26 23.25
C LYS A 76 -9.36 -10.12 24.55
N MET A 77 -10.18 -9.08 24.68
CA MET A 77 -11.04 -8.88 25.85
C MET A 77 -12.18 -9.90 25.87
N GLU A 78 -12.86 -10.08 24.74
CA GLU A 78 -13.93 -11.09 24.59
C GLU A 78 -13.40 -12.52 24.82
N GLU A 79 -12.23 -12.84 24.26
CA GLU A 79 -11.57 -14.14 24.45
C GLU A 79 -11.27 -14.38 25.94
N LYS A 80 -10.85 -13.35 26.69
CA LYS A 80 -10.64 -13.44 28.14
C LYS A 80 -11.94 -13.63 28.91
N GLU A 81 -12.99 -12.89 28.58
CA GLU A 81 -14.31 -13.04 29.18
C GLU A 81 -14.88 -14.45 28.97
N ILE A 82 -14.70 -15.02 27.78
CA ILE A 82 -15.10 -16.41 27.50
C ILE A 82 -14.38 -17.40 28.43
N MET A 83 -13.08 -17.23 28.64
CA MET A 83 -12.34 -18.10 29.58
C MET A 83 -12.84 -17.95 31.02
N GLU A 84 -13.13 -16.72 31.46
CA GLU A 84 -13.66 -16.47 32.80
C GLU A 84 -15.05 -17.11 32.97
N PHE A 85 -15.91 -17.07 31.95
CA PHE A 85 -17.20 -17.75 31.98
C PHE A 85 -17.08 -19.28 32.00
N GLU A 86 -16.17 -19.85 31.21
CA GLU A 86 -15.90 -21.30 31.22
C GLU A 86 -15.45 -21.78 32.61
N GLU A 87 -14.57 -21.01 33.26
CA GLU A 87 -14.11 -21.28 34.62
C GLU A 87 -15.28 -21.24 35.64
N ILE A 88 -16.10 -20.19 35.61
CA ILE A 88 -17.26 -20.03 36.51
C ILE A 88 -18.27 -21.17 36.32
N LEU A 89 -18.46 -21.62 35.07
CA LEU A 89 -19.38 -22.72 34.73
C LEU A 89 -18.80 -24.11 35.02
N GLY A 90 -17.54 -24.21 35.48
CA GLY A 90 -16.87 -25.47 35.76
C GLY A 90 -16.62 -26.30 34.49
N MET A 91 -16.47 -25.65 33.35
CA MET A 91 -16.14 -26.30 32.08
C MET A 91 -14.65 -26.63 32.04
N GLU A 92 -14.30 -27.80 31.49
CA GLU A 92 -12.90 -28.12 31.25
C GLU A 92 -12.32 -27.22 30.17
N ALA A 93 -11.20 -26.57 30.49
CA ALA A 93 -10.47 -25.75 29.53
C ALA A 93 -9.97 -26.61 28.37
N ASN A 94 -10.21 -26.17 27.14
CA ASN A 94 -9.64 -26.82 25.97
C ASN A 94 -8.17 -26.40 25.83
N GLU A 95 -7.24 -27.26 26.24
CA GLU A 95 -5.78 -27.02 26.16
C GLU A 95 -5.27 -26.81 24.72
N ASN A 96 -5.99 -27.30 23.71
CA ASN A 96 -5.65 -27.12 22.30
C ASN A 96 -6.29 -25.87 21.68
N ARG A 97 -6.98 -25.05 22.48
CA ARG A 97 -7.58 -23.81 21.98
C ARG A 97 -6.48 -22.84 21.56
N VAL A 98 -6.52 -22.43 20.30
CA VAL A 98 -5.68 -21.35 19.79
C VAL A 98 -6.60 -20.18 19.47
N PHE A 99 -6.38 -19.08 20.17
CA PHE A 99 -7.15 -17.85 19.99
C PHE A 99 -6.77 -17.13 18.71
N LEU A 100 -7.71 -16.38 18.15
CA LEU A 100 -7.45 -15.62 16.93
C LEU A 100 -6.41 -14.54 17.19
N SER A 101 -6.44 -13.96 18.39
CA SER A 101 -5.48 -12.97 18.83
C SER A 101 -4.05 -13.48 18.91
N GLN A 102 -3.85 -14.73 19.31
CA GLN A 102 -2.54 -15.40 19.31
C GLN A 102 -2.01 -15.56 17.88
N LYS A 103 -2.85 -16.08 16.97
CA LYS A 103 -2.48 -16.22 15.56
C LYS A 103 -2.14 -14.87 14.93
N PHE A 104 -2.89 -13.83 15.27
CA PHE A 104 -2.62 -12.48 14.79
C PHE A 104 -1.26 -11.98 15.26
N ASP A 105 -0.93 -12.14 16.54
CA ASP A 105 0.36 -11.71 17.11
C ASP A 105 1.54 -12.46 16.45
N GLU A 106 1.39 -13.77 16.20
CA GLU A 106 2.38 -14.60 15.51
C GLU A 106 2.65 -14.10 14.09
N ILE A 107 1.58 -13.93 13.30
CA ILE A 107 1.67 -13.48 11.91
C ILE A 107 2.21 -12.05 11.82
N HIS A 108 1.82 -11.17 12.75
CA HIS A 108 2.35 -9.81 12.81
C HIS A 108 3.85 -9.78 13.15
N LYS A 109 4.32 -10.68 14.01
CA LYS A 109 5.74 -10.83 14.31
C LYS A 109 6.53 -11.31 13.08
N GLU A 110 6.01 -12.30 12.36
CA GLU A 110 6.62 -12.81 11.13
C GLU A 110 6.69 -11.72 10.04
N PHE A 111 5.60 -10.96 9.85
CA PHE A 111 5.58 -9.83 8.92
C PHE A 111 6.68 -8.81 9.22
N ASN A 112 6.83 -8.41 10.50
CA ASN A 112 7.86 -7.47 10.91
C ASN A 112 9.28 -8.00 10.68
N PHE A 113 9.50 -9.30 10.92
CA PHE A 113 10.78 -9.95 10.62
C PHE A 113 11.09 -9.88 9.12
N ASN A 114 10.15 -10.33 8.28
CA ASN A 114 10.31 -10.35 6.82
C ASN A 114 10.52 -8.95 6.24
N LYS A 115 9.83 -7.95 6.79
CA LYS A 115 10.00 -6.54 6.41
C LYS A 115 11.45 -6.07 6.61
N ASN A 116 12.03 -6.35 7.77
CA ASN A 116 13.39 -5.95 8.09
C ASN A 116 14.41 -6.67 7.19
N GLU A 117 14.17 -7.94 6.87
CA GLU A 117 15.01 -8.71 5.95
C GLU A 117 15.00 -8.10 4.53
N ILE A 118 13.81 -7.75 4.04
CA ILE A 118 13.63 -7.06 2.76
C ILE A 118 14.37 -5.73 2.72
N GLU A 119 14.32 -4.94 3.80
CA GLU A 119 15.04 -3.66 3.90
C GLU A 119 16.57 -3.87 3.81
N SER A 120 17.09 -4.87 4.53
CA SER A 120 18.51 -5.26 4.48
C SER A 120 18.95 -5.64 3.06
N ILE A 121 18.17 -6.50 2.38
CA ILE A 121 18.43 -6.93 1.00
C ILE A 121 18.38 -5.73 0.03
N SER A 122 17.44 -4.80 0.22
CA SER A 122 17.33 -3.59 -0.60
C SER A 122 18.60 -2.72 -0.51
N ILE A 123 19.13 -2.55 0.71
CA ILE A 123 20.39 -1.81 0.96
C ILE A 123 21.57 -2.50 0.28
N GLU A 124 21.67 -3.83 0.38
CA GLU A 124 22.75 -4.60 -0.24
C GLU A 124 22.70 -4.50 -1.78
N ASN A 125 21.52 -4.67 -2.37
CA ASN A 125 21.33 -4.54 -3.82
C ASN A 125 21.72 -3.16 -4.34
N LYS A 126 21.42 -2.09 -3.59
CA LYS A 126 21.86 -0.73 -3.95
C LYS A 126 23.39 -0.64 -4.02
N LYS A 127 24.10 -1.17 -3.02
CA LYS A 127 25.58 -1.19 -3.02
C LYS A 127 26.13 -2.00 -4.19
N LEU A 128 25.53 -3.16 -4.49
CA LEU A 128 25.96 -3.99 -5.62
C LEU A 128 25.80 -3.27 -6.96
N ASN A 129 24.68 -2.58 -7.16
CA ASN A 129 24.43 -1.80 -8.37
C ASN A 129 25.45 -0.65 -8.53
N GLU A 130 25.85 0.01 -7.44
CA GLU A 130 26.91 1.01 -7.47
C GLU A 130 28.26 0.41 -7.89
N TYR A 131 28.62 -0.78 -7.39
CA TYR A 131 29.83 -1.48 -7.81
C TYR A 131 29.79 -1.88 -9.29
N LEU A 132 28.66 -2.43 -9.76
CA LEU A 132 28.47 -2.78 -11.17
C LEU A 132 28.60 -1.56 -12.09
N SER A 133 28.04 -0.41 -11.69
CA SER A 133 28.18 0.84 -12.43
C SER A 133 29.65 1.30 -12.53
N LYS A 134 30.41 1.20 -11.43
CA LYS A 134 31.86 1.49 -11.44
C LYS A 134 32.63 0.55 -12.36
N LEU A 135 32.35 -0.75 -12.30
CA LEU A 135 32.98 -1.75 -13.17
C LEU A 135 32.68 -1.49 -14.64
N ASN A 136 31.41 -1.21 -14.98
CA ASN A 136 31.02 -0.87 -16.35
C ASN A 136 31.76 0.38 -16.86
N ASN A 137 31.90 1.41 -16.02
CA ASN A 137 32.67 2.61 -16.38
C ASN A 137 34.15 2.30 -16.66
N ILE A 138 34.77 1.42 -15.87
CA ILE A 138 36.15 0.97 -16.09
C ILE A 138 36.25 0.19 -17.41
N GLU A 139 35.34 -0.75 -17.66
CA GLU A 139 35.30 -1.53 -18.89
C GLU A 139 35.18 -0.63 -20.13
N GLN A 140 34.31 0.38 -20.08
CA GLN A 140 34.15 1.34 -21.18
C GLN A 140 35.41 2.16 -21.44
N LYS A 141 36.14 2.58 -20.40
CA LYS A 141 37.42 3.28 -20.54
C LYS A 141 38.47 2.40 -21.22
N ILE A 142 38.61 1.16 -20.77
CA ILE A 142 39.51 0.17 -21.38
C ILE A 142 39.16 -0.06 -22.85
N ARG A 143 37.86 -0.24 -23.17
CA ARG A 143 37.39 -0.45 -24.55
C ARG A 143 37.65 0.74 -25.47
N THR A 144 37.58 1.96 -24.94
CA THR A 144 37.80 3.20 -25.71
C THR A 144 39.26 3.61 -25.78
N GLY A 145 40.17 2.87 -25.13
CA GLY A 145 41.62 3.11 -25.18
C GLY A 145 42.07 4.34 -24.38
N ASN A 146 41.27 4.79 -23.40
CA ASN A 146 41.61 5.87 -22.46
C ASN A 146 41.99 5.32 -21.08
#